data_AF-A0A6G2VD97-F1
#
_entry.id   AF-A0A6G2VD97-F1
#
_cell.length_a   1.000
_cell.length_b   1.000
_cell.length_c   1.000
_cell.angle_alpha   90.00
_cell.angle_beta   90.00
_cell.angle_gamma   90.00
#
_symmetry.space_group_name_H-M   'P 1'
#
loop_
_entity.id
_entity.type
_entity.pdbx_description
1 polymer ?
#
loop_
_entity_poly.entity_id
_entity_poly.type
_entity_poly.pdbx_seq_one_letter_code
_entity_poly.pdbx_strand_id
1 'polypeptide(L)'
;MKYWLALSEHKTYSHPTTSKISDWDSKATAVCTPDAQIGDAVILWREGRCGGIVAFGKIATVTLAPDDNLRRFFITNGGDDYESEPVKARITISFDKLNLTSPLSAETLRTNGFARVTKQARKTSKESRVTSQQNRATLHEMPDNQWQKIVQLADQARPPTDWPGAWNISPGSVVNRQKLHEIYGGNGRLTASSSGKTPNCFIFLNPDRKDELTPRQNGDLLLSAGHAQRDDSISLENKSALSHLRRGLPLRVFIARRSECLYLGQFSIDLEKPIESWMVTGKRTIKIAGTDISWKLQTPIFRLHKLDGLDFSAGLASFHQAPRIDISLHPSIDQPAAAMVRQLLHVLERKPATAEALGALDEAELLAAAVTRARRQADLNNLRSAVEDPNTKEHDLQKIFQRMTWIFGADFYSGTARRNLTAQDQLDLALIRPDGTLHGVELKRANVRPLVTAPRGHLIPGAKVHEAYCQALVYVRELDEHRAQIRADWNIDCRRASMTVVIGHIKFAPPGISAREVDEAFRTYNSDHSRVTVTTYDRLIDNAQRGLKLRDEIKPPGI
;
A
#
# COMPACT_ATOMS: atom_id res chain seq x y z
N MET A 1 37.57 -11.38 19.81
CA MET A 1 36.78 -10.23 19.33
C MET A 1 35.52 -10.14 20.17
N LYS A 2 35.13 -8.96 20.67
CA LYS A 2 33.85 -8.81 21.39
C LYS A 2 32.76 -8.31 20.45
N TYR A 3 31.51 -8.57 20.83
CA TYR A 3 30.33 -8.16 20.08
C TYR A 3 29.46 -7.25 20.92
N TRP A 4 29.03 -6.14 20.33
CA TRP A 4 28.26 -5.11 21.02
C TRP A 4 26.92 -4.89 20.34
N LEU A 5 25.87 -4.76 21.15
CA LEU A 5 24.55 -4.35 20.70
C LEU A 5 24.34 -2.88 21.08
N ALA A 6 24.35 -2.00 20.08
CA ALA A 6 24.06 -0.58 20.19
C ALA A 6 22.61 -0.29 19.81
N LEU A 7 21.94 0.60 20.55
CA LEU A 7 20.61 1.08 20.19
C LEU A 7 20.70 2.29 19.25
N SER A 8 19.79 2.35 18.28
CA SER A 8 19.60 3.54 17.45
C SER A 8 19.01 4.70 18.25
N GLU A 9 19.29 5.92 17.83
CA GLU A 9 18.70 7.12 18.41
C GLU A 9 17.20 7.21 18.22
N HIS A 10 16.50 7.52 19.31
CA HIS A 10 15.09 7.90 19.25
C HIS A 10 14.92 9.31 18.70
N LYS A 11 13.82 9.54 17.96
CA LYS A 11 13.47 10.84 17.34
C LYS A 11 13.35 11.98 18.36
N THR A 12 12.98 11.67 19.60
CA THR A 12 12.81 12.64 20.70
C THR A 12 14.10 12.92 21.48
N TYR A 13 15.17 12.15 21.26
CA TYR A 13 16.48 12.50 21.82
C TYR A 13 17.06 13.64 20.97
N SER A 14 16.65 14.85 21.29
CA SER A 14 17.51 16.02 21.07
C SER A 14 18.59 15.97 22.13
N HIS A 15 19.85 15.87 21.74
CA HIS A 15 20.94 16.24 22.65
C HIS A 15 20.58 17.63 23.22
N PRO A 16 20.38 17.79 24.55
CA PRO A 16 20.01 19.08 25.12
C PRO A 16 21.11 20.13 24.99
N THR A 17 22.32 19.70 24.61
CA THR A 17 23.54 20.48 24.71
C THR A 17 24.06 21.02 23.38
N THR A 18 23.60 20.51 22.23
CA THR A 18 24.07 21.00 20.91
C THR A 18 23.08 22.01 20.35
N SER A 19 23.06 23.19 20.95
CA SER A 19 22.40 24.36 20.36
C SER A 19 23.25 24.93 19.23
N LYS A 20 24.59 24.82 19.32
CA LYS A 20 25.54 25.35 18.32
C LYS A 20 25.90 24.33 17.25
N ILE A 21 26.11 24.86 16.04
CA ILE A 21 26.50 24.09 14.84
C ILE A 21 27.89 23.46 14.95
N SER A 22 28.81 24.09 15.69
CA SER A 22 30.17 23.64 15.93
C SER A 22 30.25 22.36 16.76
N ASP A 23 29.24 22.14 17.59
CA ASP A 23 29.24 21.07 18.60
C ASP A 23 28.50 19.83 18.10
N TRP A 24 28.02 19.87 16.85
CA TRP A 24 27.24 18.79 16.24
C TRP A 24 28.14 17.76 15.55
N ASP A 25 27.95 16.49 15.92
CA ASP A 25 28.64 15.35 15.32
C ASP A 25 27.66 14.42 14.59
N SER A 26 27.98 14.07 13.34
CA SER A 26 27.21 13.09 12.54
C SER A 26 27.54 11.64 12.88
N LYS A 27 28.68 11.40 13.54
CA LYS A 27 29.16 10.05 13.83
C LYS A 27 28.22 9.33 14.79
N ALA A 28 28.09 8.01 14.60
CA ALA A 28 27.28 7.17 15.47
C ALA A 28 28.04 6.89 16.76
N THR A 29 27.53 7.40 17.88
CA THR A 29 28.15 7.23 19.19
C THR A 29 27.25 6.46 20.15
N ALA A 30 27.86 5.66 21.02
CA ALA A 30 27.18 4.99 22.12
C ALA A 30 28.05 5.03 23.39
N VAL A 31 27.41 4.84 24.54
CA VAL A 31 28.08 4.68 25.84
C VAL A 31 27.98 3.23 26.27
N CYS A 32 29.10 2.68 26.72
CA CYS A 32 29.24 1.29 27.12
C CYS A 32 30.18 1.15 28.32
N THR A 33 30.43 -0.09 28.72
CA THR A 33 31.44 -0.41 29.73
C THR A 33 32.86 -0.17 29.19
N PRO A 34 33.85 0.11 30.08
CA PRO A 34 35.21 0.50 29.71
C PRO A 34 36.01 -0.56 28.94
N ASP A 35 35.51 -1.79 28.90
CA ASP A 35 36.15 -2.95 28.31
C ASP A 35 36.00 -3.04 26.78
N ALA A 36 35.35 -2.04 26.17
CA ALA A 36 35.23 -1.88 24.73
C ALA A 36 36.58 -1.52 24.09
N GLN A 37 36.91 -2.19 22.98
CA GLN A 37 38.17 -1.99 22.26
C GLN A 37 37.92 -1.58 20.82
N ILE A 38 38.85 -0.80 20.25
CA ILE A 38 38.85 -0.47 18.83
C ILE A 38 38.88 -1.77 18.02
N GLY A 39 38.02 -1.87 17.01
CA GLY A 39 37.86 -3.05 16.16
C GLY A 39 36.83 -4.07 16.65
N ASP A 40 36.31 -3.95 17.88
CA ASP A 40 35.19 -4.79 18.34
C ASP A 40 33.98 -4.62 17.43
N ALA A 41 33.24 -5.70 17.20
CA ALA A 41 32.11 -5.73 16.28
C ALA A 41 30.84 -5.16 16.95
N VAL A 42 30.04 -4.43 16.18
CA VAL A 42 28.85 -3.73 16.66
C VAL A 42 27.66 -3.99 15.73
N ILE A 43 26.50 -4.33 16.31
CA ILE A 43 25.21 -4.25 15.62
C ILE A 43 24.44 -3.01 16.08
N LEU A 44 23.82 -2.32 15.13
CA LEU A 44 22.87 -1.25 15.42
C LEU A 44 21.44 -1.79 15.40
N TRP A 45 20.74 -1.64 16.52
CA TRP A 45 19.36 -2.06 16.68
C TRP A 45 18.41 -0.87 16.59
N ARG A 46 17.52 -0.88 15.59
CA ARG A 46 16.40 0.08 15.49
C ARG A 46 15.22 -0.39 16.32
N GLU A 47 14.74 0.49 17.19
CA GLU A 47 13.56 0.22 18.02
C GLU A 47 12.23 0.43 17.27
N GLY A 48 11.15 -0.12 17.82
CA GLY A 48 9.78 0.13 17.35
C GLY A 48 9.21 -0.94 16.40
N ARG A 49 8.00 -0.68 15.89
CA ARG A 49 7.36 -1.51 14.86
C ARG A 49 8.19 -1.40 13.57
N CYS A 50 8.52 -2.54 12.97
CA CYS A 50 9.48 -2.64 11.83
C CYS A 50 10.94 -2.28 12.21
N GLY A 51 11.29 -2.41 13.49
CA GLY A 51 12.66 -2.38 13.99
C GLY A 51 13.40 -3.71 13.85
N GLY A 52 14.66 -3.75 14.24
CA GLY A 52 15.56 -4.89 14.07
C GLY A 52 17.01 -4.46 13.92
N ILE A 53 17.87 -5.37 13.46
CA ILE A 53 19.26 -5.02 13.14
C ILE A 53 19.28 -4.27 11.81
N VAL A 54 19.78 -3.04 11.81
CA VAL A 54 19.79 -2.12 10.66
C VAL A 54 21.19 -1.78 10.17
N ALA A 55 22.24 -2.11 10.92
CA ALA A 55 23.62 -1.96 10.48
C ALA A 55 24.56 -2.88 11.25
N PHE A 56 25.69 -3.20 10.63
CA PHE A 56 26.83 -3.89 11.22
C PHE A 56 28.06 -3.00 11.06
N GLY A 57 28.93 -3.03 12.04
CA GLY A 57 30.10 -2.17 12.06
C GLY A 57 31.11 -2.56 13.11
N LYS A 58 32.03 -1.63 13.38
CA LYS A 58 33.09 -1.78 14.37
C LYS A 58 33.26 -0.52 15.19
N ILE A 59 33.80 -0.69 16.39
CA ILE A 59 34.24 0.43 17.21
C ILE A 59 35.45 1.08 16.54
N ALA A 60 35.30 2.34 16.14
CA ALA A 60 36.34 3.13 15.50
C ALA A 60 37.20 3.89 16.51
N THR A 61 36.57 4.44 17.56
CA THR A 61 37.27 5.15 18.63
C THR A 61 36.66 4.80 19.98
N VAL A 62 37.48 4.83 21.03
CA VAL A 62 37.07 4.67 22.43
C VAL A 62 37.61 5.86 23.21
N THR A 63 36.74 6.56 23.92
CA THR A 63 37.11 7.64 24.84
C THR A 63 36.59 7.27 26.23
N LEU A 64 37.51 7.05 27.16
CA LEU A 64 37.18 6.77 28.54
C LEU A 64 36.72 8.06 29.21
N ALA A 65 35.60 8.00 29.93
CA ALA A 65 35.05 9.13 30.66
C ALA A 65 34.86 8.75 32.14
N PRO A 66 35.30 9.61 33.08
CA PRO A 66 34.94 9.46 34.49
C PRO A 66 33.43 9.65 34.69
N ASP A 67 32.87 9.13 35.78
CA ASP A 67 31.45 9.32 36.05
C ASP A 67 31.18 10.75 36.58
N ASP A 68 30.69 11.63 35.71
CA ASP A 68 30.43 13.05 36.02
C ASP A 68 29.55 13.26 37.27
N ASN A 69 28.68 12.31 37.60
CA ASN A 69 27.82 12.41 38.79
C ASN A 69 28.59 12.18 40.09
N LEU A 70 29.53 11.23 40.10
CA LEU A 70 30.40 10.98 41.26
C LEU A 70 31.40 12.11 41.42
N ARG A 71 32.01 12.55 40.31
CA ARG A 71 32.94 13.69 40.31
C ARG A 71 32.26 14.97 40.83
N ARG A 72 31.03 15.27 40.40
CA ARG A 72 30.26 16.41 40.94
C ARG A 72 29.97 16.27 42.43
N PHE A 73 29.57 15.09 42.91
CA PHE A 73 29.31 14.85 44.32
C PHE A 73 30.54 15.08 45.21
N PHE A 74 31.73 14.61 44.78
CA PHE A 74 32.98 14.82 45.50
C PHE A 74 33.44 16.29 45.48
N ILE A 75 33.32 16.97 44.33
CA ILE A 75 33.65 18.42 44.22
C ILE A 75 32.71 19.26 45.08
N THR A 76 31.40 18.97 45.13
CA THR A 76 30.45 19.72 45.97
C THR A 76 30.64 19.51 47.47
N ASN A 77 31.33 18.44 47.88
CA ASN A 77 31.59 18.12 49.29
C ASN A 77 33.02 18.48 49.73
N GLY A 78 33.72 19.33 48.98
CA GLY A 78 35.02 19.91 49.39
C GLY A 78 36.21 18.94 49.31
N GLY A 79 36.12 17.88 48.51
CA GLY A 79 37.26 17.01 48.21
C GLY A 79 38.08 17.55 47.03
N ASP A 80 39.39 17.74 47.23
CA ASP A 80 40.33 18.04 46.16
C ASP A 80 40.70 16.74 45.40
N ASP A 81 40.53 16.78 44.08
CA ASP A 81 40.91 15.77 43.07
C ASP A 81 40.60 14.29 43.37
N TYR A 82 39.34 13.89 43.12
CA TYR A 82 38.96 12.48 42.94
C TYR A 82 39.18 12.03 41.49
N GLU A 83 40.27 11.33 41.21
CA GLU A 83 40.46 10.56 39.97
C GLU A 83 39.71 9.22 40.08
N SER A 84 38.46 9.19 39.61
CA SER A 84 37.69 7.94 39.52
C SER A 84 38.20 7.06 38.39
N GLU A 85 38.34 5.75 38.60
CA GLU A 85 38.45 4.81 37.47
C GLU A 85 37.32 5.07 36.45
N PRO A 86 37.62 5.05 35.14
CA PRO A 86 36.61 5.34 34.13
C PRO A 86 35.52 4.28 34.21
N VAL A 87 34.32 4.66 34.64
CA VAL A 87 33.18 3.75 34.78
C VAL A 87 32.48 3.53 33.43
N LYS A 88 32.75 4.39 32.44
CA LYS A 88 32.08 4.40 31.13
C LYS A 88 33.08 4.67 30.00
N ALA A 89 32.86 4.00 28.87
CA ALA A 89 33.49 4.32 27.60
C ALA A 89 32.45 4.97 26.68
N ARG A 90 32.84 6.05 26.00
CA ARG A 90 32.13 6.58 24.84
C ARG A 90 32.81 6.02 23.59
N ILE A 91 32.03 5.36 22.75
CA ILE A 91 32.52 4.75 21.53
C ILE A 91 31.95 5.46 20.31
N THR A 92 32.75 5.53 19.25
CA THR A 92 32.29 5.87 17.90
C THR A 92 32.23 4.62 17.06
N ILE A 93 31.17 4.46 16.29
CA ILE A 93 30.89 3.27 15.47
C ILE A 93 31.06 3.65 14.00
N SER A 94 31.92 2.90 13.31
CA SER A 94 31.97 2.89 11.84
C SER A 94 31.12 1.73 11.33
N PHE A 95 30.32 1.95 10.29
CA PHE A 95 29.46 0.91 9.73
C PHE A 95 30.07 0.30 8.47
N ASP A 96 30.26 -1.02 8.51
CA ASP A 96 30.74 -1.81 7.37
C ASP A 96 29.58 -2.18 6.44
N LYS A 97 28.36 -2.32 7.00
CA LYS A 97 27.17 -2.78 6.27
C LYS A 97 25.91 -2.10 6.78
N LEU A 98 25.06 -1.67 5.84
CA LEU A 98 23.81 -0.98 6.12
C LEU A 98 22.61 -1.77 5.60
N ASN A 99 21.67 -2.05 6.49
CA ASN A 99 20.41 -2.77 6.25
C ASN A 99 19.20 -1.89 6.65
N LEU A 100 19.27 -0.59 6.33
CA LEU A 100 18.28 0.40 6.82
C LEU A 100 16.86 0.10 6.30
N THR A 101 16.74 -0.31 5.04
CA THR A 101 15.46 -0.63 4.37
C THR A 101 14.94 -2.03 4.74
N SER A 102 15.86 -2.98 4.92
CA SER A 102 15.56 -4.39 5.20
C SER A 102 16.15 -4.80 6.56
N PRO A 103 15.59 -4.28 7.68
CA PRO A 103 16.07 -4.63 9.00
C PRO A 103 15.90 -6.13 9.25
N LEU A 104 16.90 -6.76 9.84
CA LEU A 104 16.75 -8.14 10.31
C LEU A 104 15.82 -8.15 11.54
N SER A 105 14.58 -8.53 11.32
CA SER A 105 13.50 -8.35 12.30
C SER A 105 13.68 -9.22 13.54
N ALA A 106 13.06 -8.81 14.65
CA ALA A 106 13.03 -9.61 15.87
C ALA A 106 12.34 -10.98 15.68
N GLU A 107 11.46 -11.12 14.69
CA GLU A 107 10.84 -12.40 14.36
C GLU A 107 11.80 -13.30 13.61
N THR A 108 12.42 -12.79 12.54
CA THR A 108 13.44 -13.52 11.77
C THR A 108 14.57 -14.01 12.67
N LEU A 109 15.05 -13.17 13.59
CA LEU A 109 16.07 -13.57 14.57
C LEU A 109 15.59 -14.69 15.50
N ARG A 110 14.36 -14.61 16.03
CA ARG A 110 13.82 -15.66 16.92
C ARG A 110 13.67 -16.99 16.21
N THR A 111 13.12 -17.00 15.00
CA THR A 111 12.91 -18.22 14.20
C THR A 111 14.23 -18.88 13.81
N ASN A 112 15.31 -18.09 13.69
CA ASN A 112 16.65 -18.59 13.39
C ASN A 112 17.52 -18.85 14.64
N GLY A 113 16.94 -18.88 15.84
CA GLY A 113 17.64 -19.26 17.08
C GLY A 113 18.37 -18.11 17.80
N PHE A 114 18.28 -16.88 17.31
CA PHE A 114 18.93 -15.68 17.88
C PHE A 114 18.03 -14.89 18.84
N ALA A 115 17.14 -15.59 19.56
CA ALA A 115 16.21 -14.96 20.49
C ALA A 115 16.93 -14.15 21.59
N ARG A 116 18.16 -14.53 21.99
CA ARG A 116 18.96 -13.81 22.99
C ARG A 116 19.27 -12.37 22.57
N VAL A 117 19.62 -12.13 21.29
CA VAL A 117 19.85 -10.79 20.73
C VAL A 117 18.63 -9.90 20.93
N THR A 118 17.44 -10.43 20.61
CA THR A 118 16.17 -9.68 20.74
C THR A 118 15.80 -9.39 22.19
N LYS A 119 16.07 -10.33 23.11
CA LYS A 119 15.84 -10.15 24.55
C LYS A 119 16.77 -9.07 25.11
N GLN A 120 18.04 -9.08 24.70
CA GLN A 120 19.01 -8.08 25.12
C GLN A 120 18.65 -6.69 24.60
N ALA A 121 18.31 -6.54 23.31
CA ALA A 121 17.87 -5.26 22.76
C ALA A 121 16.70 -4.65 23.55
N ARG A 122 15.71 -5.47 23.92
CA ARG A 122 14.56 -5.05 24.74
C ARG A 122 14.96 -4.66 26.16
N LYS A 123 15.92 -5.35 26.77
CA LYS A 123 16.44 -5.01 28.09
C LYS A 123 17.18 -3.67 28.06
N THR A 124 18.14 -3.52 27.13
CA THR A 124 18.91 -2.29 26.93
C THR A 124 17.99 -1.10 26.66
N SER A 125 16.93 -1.29 25.86
CA SER A 125 15.90 -0.27 25.58
C SER A 125 15.21 0.22 26.85
N LYS A 126 14.72 -0.70 27.68
CA LYS A 126 14.05 -0.38 28.94
C LYS A 126 14.98 0.39 29.89
N GLU A 127 16.22 -0.06 30.02
CA GLU A 127 17.22 0.58 30.88
C GLU A 127 17.60 1.98 30.37
N SER A 128 17.73 2.15 29.06
CA SER A 128 18.06 3.44 28.44
C SER A 128 16.99 4.50 28.70
N ARG A 129 15.70 4.13 28.65
CA ARG A 129 14.59 5.05 28.94
C ARG A 129 14.56 5.57 30.37
N VAL A 130 15.12 4.81 31.32
CA VAL A 130 15.11 5.13 32.75
C VAL A 130 16.32 5.97 33.16
N THR A 131 17.47 5.80 32.50
CA THR A 131 18.76 6.21 33.09
C THR A 131 19.55 7.28 32.35
N SER A 132 19.28 7.59 31.07
CA SER A 132 20.02 8.66 30.36
C SER A 132 19.42 9.08 29.01
N GLN A 133 19.74 10.29 28.56
CA GLN A 133 19.50 10.78 27.19
C GLN A 133 20.61 10.38 26.19
N GLN A 134 21.41 9.35 26.49
CA GLN A 134 22.54 8.90 25.67
C GLN A 134 22.28 7.51 25.11
N ASN A 135 22.71 7.24 23.87
CA ASN A 135 22.62 5.90 23.30
C ASN A 135 23.52 4.94 24.08
N ARG A 136 23.05 3.71 24.27
CA ARG A 136 23.79 2.68 24.99
C ARG A 136 24.21 1.55 24.06
N ALA A 137 25.42 1.04 24.29
CA ALA A 137 25.88 -0.23 23.75
C ALA A 137 26.14 -1.21 24.90
N THR A 138 25.76 -2.47 24.67
CA THR A 138 25.87 -3.54 25.67
C THR A 138 26.63 -4.72 25.09
N LEU A 139 27.56 -5.28 25.86
CA LEU A 139 28.32 -6.46 25.48
C LEU A 139 27.34 -7.64 25.25
N HIS A 140 27.47 -8.30 24.12
CA HIS A 140 26.71 -9.48 23.74
C HIS A 140 27.67 -10.64 23.55
N GLU A 141 27.64 -11.63 24.44
CA GLU A 141 28.45 -12.82 24.28
C GLU A 141 27.91 -13.70 23.14
N MET A 142 28.69 -13.79 22.07
CA MET A 142 28.34 -14.54 20.88
C MET A 142 29.62 -15.10 20.23
N PRO A 143 29.64 -16.37 19.80
CA PRO A 143 30.77 -16.91 19.05
C PRO A 143 30.78 -16.40 17.60
N ASP A 144 31.96 -16.38 16.97
CA ASP A 144 32.15 -15.83 15.61
C ASP A 144 31.27 -16.50 14.55
N ASN A 145 31.00 -17.80 14.68
CA ASN A 145 30.12 -18.53 13.76
C ASN A 145 28.66 -18.02 13.81
N GLN A 146 28.19 -17.60 14.98
CA GLN A 146 26.87 -17.01 15.17
C GLN A 146 26.81 -15.61 14.58
N TRP A 147 27.87 -14.80 14.75
CA TRP A 147 27.98 -13.50 14.09
C TRP A 147 27.88 -13.62 12.57
N GLN A 148 28.67 -14.51 11.95
CA GLN A 148 28.65 -14.73 10.50
C GLN A 148 27.26 -15.16 10.02
N LYS A 149 26.57 -16.02 10.76
CA LYS A 149 25.21 -16.44 10.44
C LYS A 149 24.20 -15.29 10.53
N ILE A 150 24.32 -14.37 11.49
CA ILE A 150 23.48 -13.17 11.55
C ILE A 150 23.76 -12.24 10.36
N VAL A 151 25.04 -12.05 9.99
CA VAL A 151 25.43 -11.23 8.84
C VAL A 151 24.86 -11.81 7.54
N GLN A 152 24.91 -13.14 7.36
CA GLN A 152 24.34 -13.84 6.21
C GLN A 152 22.80 -13.74 6.17
N LEU A 153 22.13 -13.86 7.32
CA LEU A 153 20.69 -13.63 7.41
C LEU A 153 20.31 -12.19 7.02
N ALA A 154 21.17 -11.22 7.32
CA ALA A 154 20.96 -9.84 6.92
C ALA A 154 21.12 -9.65 5.40
N ASP A 155 21.96 -10.41 4.70
CA ASP A 155 22.01 -10.39 3.22
C ASP A 155 20.72 -10.88 2.58
N GLN A 156 20.03 -11.80 3.25
CA GLN A 156 18.78 -12.41 2.79
C GLN A 156 17.55 -11.65 3.28
N ALA A 157 17.72 -10.60 4.09
CA ALA A 157 16.63 -9.84 4.65
C ALA A 157 15.88 -9.07 3.55
N ARG A 158 14.57 -9.26 3.50
CA ARG A 158 13.70 -8.57 2.54
C ARG A 158 13.10 -7.31 3.17
N PRO A 159 12.78 -6.28 2.37
CA PRO A 159 12.06 -5.11 2.85
C PRO A 159 10.72 -5.53 3.48
N PRO A 160 10.29 -4.92 4.60
CA PRO A 160 8.98 -5.18 5.16
C PRO A 160 7.88 -4.87 4.14
N THR A 161 6.90 -5.76 4.02
CA THR A 161 5.69 -5.53 3.20
C THR A 161 4.58 -4.84 3.97
N ASP A 162 4.64 -4.92 5.30
CA ASP A 162 3.59 -4.42 6.18
C ASP A 162 3.87 -3.00 6.69
N TRP A 163 2.79 -2.27 6.89
CA TRP A 163 2.84 -0.94 7.51
C TRP A 163 3.30 -1.03 8.98
N PRO A 164 4.12 -0.09 9.49
CA PRO A 164 4.65 1.13 8.86
C PRO A 164 5.98 0.96 8.12
N GLY A 165 6.49 -0.25 7.95
CA GLY A 165 7.77 -0.52 7.30
C GLY A 165 7.71 -0.60 5.77
N ALA A 166 6.51 -0.80 5.22
CA ALA A 166 6.24 -0.92 3.80
C ALA A 166 6.82 0.24 2.98
N TRP A 167 7.54 -0.09 1.92
CA TRP A 167 8.04 0.85 0.91
C TRP A 167 7.91 0.23 -0.48
N ASN A 168 7.04 0.78 -1.32
CA ASN A 168 6.68 0.23 -2.63
C ASN A 168 7.04 1.15 -3.80
N ILE A 169 7.88 2.15 -3.56
CA ILE A 169 8.34 3.05 -4.62
C ILE A 169 9.68 2.53 -5.11
N SER A 170 9.70 2.00 -6.32
CA SER A 170 10.93 1.56 -6.98
C SER A 170 11.73 2.76 -7.49
N PRO A 171 13.08 2.73 -7.41
CA PRO A 171 13.93 3.72 -8.08
C PRO A 171 13.52 3.92 -9.54
N GLY A 172 13.53 5.16 -10.00
CA GLY A 172 13.09 5.56 -11.34
C GLY A 172 11.58 5.77 -11.49
N SER A 173 10.77 5.52 -10.47
CA SER A 173 9.34 5.82 -10.50
C SER A 173 9.05 7.27 -10.10
N VAL A 174 8.04 7.87 -10.71
CA VAL A 174 7.55 9.21 -10.37
C VAL A 174 6.28 9.10 -9.53
N VAL A 175 6.27 9.83 -8.42
CA VAL A 175 5.12 9.94 -7.51
C VAL A 175 4.72 11.40 -7.32
N ASN A 176 3.46 11.62 -6.95
CA ASN A 176 3.02 12.95 -6.52
C ASN A 176 3.49 13.23 -5.09
N ARG A 177 4.13 14.38 -4.87
CA ARG A 177 4.71 14.79 -3.58
C ARG A 177 3.66 14.92 -2.48
N GLN A 178 2.49 15.46 -2.79
CA GLN A 178 1.41 15.60 -1.82
C GLN A 178 0.95 14.21 -1.35
N LYS A 179 0.68 13.29 -2.27
CA LYS A 179 0.32 11.91 -1.96
C LYS A 179 1.38 11.19 -1.13
N LEU A 180 2.66 11.42 -1.45
CA LEU A 180 3.79 10.86 -0.67
C LEU A 180 3.69 11.27 0.80
N HIS A 181 3.40 12.54 1.08
CA HIS A 181 3.25 13.02 2.44
C HIS A 181 1.90 12.68 3.08
N GLU A 182 0.83 12.48 2.32
CA GLU A 182 -0.44 11.95 2.86
C GLU A 182 -0.23 10.54 3.42
N ILE A 183 0.50 9.69 2.69
CA ILE A 183 0.74 8.29 3.07
C ILE A 183 1.83 8.19 4.13
N TYR A 184 3.03 8.68 3.85
CA TYR A 184 4.18 8.53 4.72
C TYR A 184 4.27 9.63 5.79
N GLY A 185 3.46 10.69 5.73
CA GLY A 185 3.53 11.81 6.67
C GLY A 185 4.76 12.72 6.45
N GLY A 186 4.94 13.68 7.35
CA GLY A 186 5.99 14.70 7.25
C GLY A 186 5.51 15.95 6.50
N ASN A 187 6.43 16.87 6.20
CA ASN A 187 6.08 18.16 5.61
C ASN A 187 6.54 18.25 4.15
N GLY A 188 5.56 18.31 3.23
CA GLY A 188 5.78 18.35 1.79
C GLY A 188 6.37 19.63 1.22
N ARG A 189 6.69 20.62 2.04
CA ARG A 189 7.37 21.85 1.61
C ARG A 189 8.87 21.84 1.88
N LEU A 190 9.36 20.94 2.73
CA LEU A 190 10.74 20.95 3.21
C LEU A 190 11.67 20.17 2.28
N THR A 191 12.89 20.68 2.10
CA THR A 191 13.94 20.02 1.29
C THR A 191 14.40 18.71 1.93
N ALA A 192 14.56 18.69 3.25
CA ALA A 192 14.89 17.50 4.03
C ALA A 192 13.87 17.34 5.16
N SER A 193 13.34 16.15 5.36
CA SER A 193 12.42 15.89 6.48
C SER A 193 12.36 14.41 6.85
N SER A 194 12.07 14.13 8.12
CA SER A 194 11.63 12.79 8.51
C SER A 194 10.17 12.56 8.13
N SER A 195 9.87 11.34 7.72
CA SER A 195 8.51 10.84 7.64
C SER A 195 7.80 10.97 9.00
N GLY A 196 6.50 11.25 8.94
CA GLY A 196 5.62 11.35 10.11
C GLY A 196 5.06 10.00 10.56
N LYS A 197 4.98 9.03 9.65
CA LYS A 197 4.27 7.75 9.87
C LYS A 197 5.13 6.50 9.67
N THR A 198 6.29 6.63 9.04
CA THR A 198 7.17 5.49 8.68
C THR A 198 8.62 5.78 9.06
N PRO A 199 9.48 4.75 9.18
CA PRO A 199 10.88 4.94 9.50
C PRO A 199 11.66 5.35 8.24
N ASN A 200 11.32 6.48 7.61
CA ASN A 200 12.02 7.01 6.43
C ASN A 200 12.41 8.48 6.65
N CYS A 201 13.52 8.91 6.03
CA CYS A 201 13.86 10.31 5.84
C CYS A 201 13.82 10.64 4.35
N PHE A 202 13.37 11.84 4.00
CA PHE A 202 13.21 12.30 2.63
C PHE A 202 14.14 13.47 2.34
N ILE A 203 14.78 13.46 1.17
CA ILE A 203 15.46 14.61 0.57
C ILE A 203 14.87 14.86 -0.82
N PHE A 204 14.51 16.10 -1.10
CA PHE A 204 13.96 16.55 -2.38
C PHE A 204 14.94 17.51 -3.05
N LEU A 205 15.55 17.04 -4.12
CA LEU A 205 16.48 17.78 -4.97
C LEU A 205 15.70 18.68 -5.92
N ASN A 206 16.11 19.94 -6.03
CA ASN A 206 15.59 20.85 -7.05
C ASN A 206 16.64 20.99 -8.17
N PRO A 207 16.47 20.32 -9.33
CA PRO A 207 17.44 20.37 -10.41
C PRO A 207 17.42 21.70 -11.17
N ASP A 208 16.35 22.49 -11.05
CA ASP A 208 16.14 23.69 -11.87
C ASP A 208 16.77 24.95 -11.22
N ARG A 209 17.54 24.76 -10.13
CA ARG A 209 18.33 25.84 -9.54
C ARG A 209 19.49 26.22 -10.46
N LYS A 210 19.91 27.49 -10.35
CA LYS A 210 21.03 28.07 -11.12
C LYS A 210 22.06 28.71 -10.21
N ASP A 211 22.22 28.16 -9.01
CA ASP A 211 23.11 28.65 -7.97
C ASP A 211 24.00 27.51 -7.43
N GLU A 212 24.83 27.81 -6.43
CA GLU A 212 25.72 26.83 -5.78
C GLU A 212 24.95 25.72 -5.04
N LEU A 213 23.64 25.87 -4.84
CA LEU A 213 22.77 24.89 -4.20
C LEU A 213 22.19 23.88 -5.20
N THR A 214 22.55 24.00 -6.48
CA THR A 214 22.18 23.04 -7.52
C THR A 214 22.84 21.69 -7.22
N PRO A 215 22.09 20.58 -7.20
CA PRO A 215 22.65 19.25 -6.93
C PRO A 215 23.70 18.86 -7.96
N ARG A 216 24.79 18.22 -7.51
CA ARG A 216 25.90 17.77 -8.36
C ARG A 216 26.34 16.39 -7.91
N GLN A 217 26.57 15.48 -8.84
CA GLN A 217 27.04 14.13 -8.51
C GLN A 217 28.36 13.83 -9.20
N ASN A 218 29.27 13.18 -8.48
CA ASN A 218 30.51 12.62 -9.00
C ASN A 218 30.67 11.18 -8.46
N GLY A 219 30.61 10.18 -9.34
CA GLY A 219 30.52 8.77 -8.92
C GLY A 219 29.33 8.57 -7.99
N ASP A 220 29.53 7.88 -6.87
CA ASP A 220 28.47 7.65 -5.87
C ASP A 220 28.24 8.83 -4.92
N LEU A 221 29.05 9.89 -4.99
CA LEU A 221 28.92 11.06 -4.13
C LEU A 221 28.02 12.12 -4.77
N LEU A 222 26.88 12.38 -4.15
CA LEU A 222 25.93 13.43 -4.48
C LEU A 222 26.05 14.59 -3.48
N LEU A 223 26.34 15.78 -3.98
CA LEU A 223 26.23 17.04 -3.27
C LEU A 223 24.79 17.56 -3.40
N SER A 224 24.14 17.79 -2.27
CA SER A 224 22.76 18.26 -2.23
C SER A 224 22.57 19.35 -1.18
N ALA A 225 21.83 20.40 -1.52
CA ALA A 225 21.39 21.37 -0.55
C ALA A 225 20.44 20.75 0.49
N GLY A 226 20.62 21.09 1.77
CA GLY A 226 19.68 20.83 2.84
C GLY A 226 18.57 21.89 2.92
N HIS A 227 17.95 21.99 4.09
CA HIS A 227 17.00 23.05 4.40
C HIS A 227 17.73 24.34 4.85
N ALA A 228 17.22 25.49 4.42
CA ALA A 228 17.70 26.78 4.93
C ALA A 228 17.34 26.93 6.41
N GLN A 229 18.31 27.32 7.22
CA GLN A 229 18.19 27.39 8.68
C GLN A 229 18.92 28.61 9.23
N ARG A 230 18.73 28.87 10.53
CA ARG A 230 19.52 29.86 11.27
C ARG A 230 20.99 29.46 11.34
N ASP A 231 21.86 30.44 11.48
CA ASP A 231 23.31 30.22 11.54
C ASP A 231 23.82 29.76 12.91
N ASP A 232 23.00 29.89 13.95
CA ASP A 232 23.32 29.52 15.32
C ASP A 232 23.13 28.04 15.65
N SER A 233 22.33 27.30 14.88
CA SER A 233 21.86 25.96 15.28
C SER A 233 21.46 25.08 14.11
N ILE A 234 21.55 23.74 14.27
CA ILE A 234 21.04 22.80 13.27
C ILE A 234 19.54 22.56 13.46
N SER A 235 18.78 22.89 12.40
CA SER A 235 17.33 22.68 12.30
C SER A 235 16.94 21.20 12.40
N LEU A 236 15.70 20.93 12.82
CA LEU A 236 15.18 19.56 12.91
C LEU A 236 15.15 18.87 11.54
N GLU A 237 14.89 19.65 10.50
CA GLU A 237 14.90 19.26 9.08
C GLU A 237 16.26 18.73 8.67
N ASN A 238 17.33 19.48 8.94
CA ASN A 238 18.68 19.04 8.60
C ASN A 238 19.15 17.89 9.49
N LYS A 239 18.75 17.86 10.77
CA LYS A 239 18.98 16.71 11.67
C LYS A 239 18.33 15.43 11.15
N SER A 240 17.23 15.50 10.40
CA SER A 240 16.60 14.30 9.83
C SER A 240 17.54 13.55 8.88
N ALA A 241 18.30 14.28 8.07
CA ALA A 241 19.33 13.72 7.21
C ALA A 241 20.61 13.42 7.99
N LEU A 242 21.15 14.39 8.73
CA LEU A 242 22.44 14.26 9.42
C LEU A 242 22.46 13.13 10.48
N SER A 243 21.33 12.84 11.14
CA SER A 243 21.23 11.78 12.14
C SER A 243 20.63 10.47 11.60
N HIS A 244 20.38 10.34 10.28
CA HIS A 244 19.61 9.20 9.78
C HIS A 244 20.28 7.86 10.11
N LEU A 245 21.62 7.77 10.01
CA LEU A 245 22.38 6.57 10.34
C LEU A 245 22.35 6.27 11.84
N ARG A 246 22.49 7.31 12.68
CA ARG A 246 22.35 7.22 14.14
C ARG A 246 20.98 6.67 14.55
N ARG A 247 19.94 7.07 13.82
CA ARG A 247 18.55 6.64 14.00
C ARG A 247 18.21 5.34 13.26
N GLY A 248 19.13 4.81 12.45
CA GLY A 248 18.91 3.61 11.65
C GLY A 248 17.83 3.76 10.58
N LEU A 249 17.64 4.95 9.99
CA LEU A 249 16.55 5.23 9.03
C LEU A 249 17.09 5.33 7.59
N PRO A 250 16.42 4.72 6.58
CA PRO A 250 16.69 4.99 5.18
C PRO A 250 16.54 6.47 4.83
N LEU A 251 17.55 7.02 4.15
CA LEU A 251 17.47 8.33 3.52
C LEU A 251 17.09 8.15 2.04
N ARG A 252 15.84 8.51 1.72
CA ARG A 252 15.21 8.39 0.41
C ARG A 252 15.38 9.71 -0.34
N VAL A 253 16.01 9.68 -1.51
CA VAL A 253 16.30 10.90 -2.29
C VAL A 253 15.40 10.95 -3.52
N PHE A 254 14.87 12.14 -3.82
CA PHE A 254 13.97 12.39 -4.93
C PHE A 254 14.44 13.59 -5.76
N ILE A 255 14.30 13.53 -7.08
CA ILE A 255 14.29 14.73 -7.93
C ILE A 255 12.86 15.30 -7.89
N ALA A 256 12.70 16.55 -7.47
CA ALA A 256 11.41 17.21 -7.39
C ALA A 256 11.27 18.28 -8.47
N ARG A 257 10.21 18.17 -9.28
CA ARG A 257 9.77 19.19 -10.24
C ARG A 257 8.29 19.48 -10.01
N ARG A 258 7.99 20.71 -9.58
CA ARG A 258 6.63 21.12 -9.19
C ARG A 258 6.06 20.14 -8.14
N SER A 259 5.00 19.40 -8.49
CA SER A 259 4.33 18.41 -7.63
C SER A 259 4.79 16.98 -7.87
N GLU A 260 5.61 16.72 -8.90
CA GLU A 260 6.12 15.39 -9.23
C GLU A 260 7.49 15.17 -8.58
N CYS A 261 7.72 13.96 -8.09
CA CYS A 261 8.96 13.53 -7.46
C CYS A 261 9.40 12.20 -8.06
N LEU A 262 10.52 12.19 -8.79
CA LEU A 262 11.16 10.96 -9.24
C LEU A 262 12.01 10.41 -8.09
N TYR A 263 11.75 9.17 -7.70
CA TYR A 263 12.53 8.51 -6.65
C TYR A 263 13.86 8.03 -7.21
N LEU A 264 14.98 8.55 -6.68
CA LEU A 264 16.32 8.13 -7.12
C LEU A 264 16.73 6.84 -6.46
N GLY A 265 16.44 6.67 -5.17
CA GLY A 265 16.90 5.51 -4.42
C GLY A 265 17.29 5.84 -2.99
N GLN A 266 18.14 5.00 -2.40
CA GLN A 266 18.60 5.12 -1.03
C GLN A 266 20.02 5.67 -1.00
N PHE A 267 20.26 6.63 -0.11
CA PHE A 267 21.56 7.25 0.11
C PHE A 267 21.96 7.16 1.59
N SER A 268 23.24 7.37 1.89
CA SER A 268 23.77 7.61 3.23
C SER A 268 24.39 9.00 3.33
N ILE A 269 24.45 9.56 4.53
CA ILE A 269 25.23 10.77 4.78
C ILE A 269 26.69 10.35 4.95
N ASP A 270 27.63 11.10 4.38
CA ASP A 270 29.05 10.91 4.62
C ASP A 270 29.36 11.12 6.10
N LEU A 271 29.86 10.09 6.80
CA LEU A 271 30.08 10.14 8.24
C LEU A 271 31.34 10.92 8.63
N GLU A 272 32.34 10.97 7.74
CA GLU A 272 33.60 11.67 8.00
C GLU A 272 33.49 13.15 7.65
N LYS A 273 32.80 13.45 6.55
CA LYS A 273 32.51 14.83 6.15
C LYS A 273 31.04 14.93 5.72
N PRO A 274 30.08 15.11 6.64
CA PRO A 274 28.65 15.15 6.27
C PRO A 274 28.26 16.40 5.48
N ILE A 275 28.99 17.50 5.68
CA ILE A 275 28.69 18.81 5.11
C ILE A 275 29.93 19.27 4.34
N GLU A 276 29.77 19.54 3.05
CA GLU A 276 30.83 20.08 2.20
C GLU A 276 31.10 21.55 2.55
N SER A 277 30.05 22.35 2.65
CA SER A 277 30.11 23.77 2.97
C SER A 277 28.77 24.28 3.52
N TRP A 278 28.80 25.45 4.16
CA TRP A 278 27.63 26.21 4.57
C TRP A 278 27.47 27.43 3.67
N MET A 279 26.33 27.54 2.99
CA MET A 279 26.04 28.62 2.06
C MET A 279 25.11 29.63 2.71
N VAL A 280 25.49 30.91 2.76
CA VAL A 280 24.59 31.98 3.23
C VAL A 280 23.54 32.25 2.15
N THR A 281 22.28 31.99 2.46
CA THR A 281 21.17 32.07 1.49
C THR A 281 20.24 33.25 1.73
N GLY A 282 20.46 34.02 2.80
CA GLY A 282 19.69 35.23 3.07
C GLY A 282 19.85 35.75 4.48
N LYS A 283 18.99 36.71 4.82
CA LYS A 283 18.85 37.30 6.15
C LYS A 283 17.36 37.42 6.45
N ARG A 284 16.96 37.06 7.67
CA ARG A 284 15.59 37.24 8.13
C ARG A 284 15.58 38.24 9.28
N THR A 285 14.66 39.20 9.21
CA THR A 285 14.42 40.17 10.27
C THR A 285 12.97 40.06 10.71
N ILE A 286 12.73 39.99 12.00
CA ILE A 286 11.39 40.07 12.59
C ILE A 286 11.35 41.18 13.62
N LYS A 287 10.22 41.88 13.71
CA LYS A 287 9.94 42.87 14.75
C LYS A 287 9.24 42.18 15.91
N ILE A 288 9.87 42.21 17.10
CA ILE A 288 9.24 41.76 18.34
C ILE A 288 9.27 42.93 19.33
N ALA A 289 8.09 43.38 19.78
CA ALA A 289 7.94 44.45 20.77
C ALA A 289 8.73 45.73 20.44
N GLY A 290 8.79 46.11 19.15
CA GLY A 290 9.51 47.30 18.68
C GLY A 290 11.00 47.08 18.38
N THR A 291 11.56 45.93 18.74
CA THR A 291 12.96 45.58 18.47
C THR A 291 13.09 44.75 17.19
N ASP A 292 14.00 45.14 16.30
CA ASP A 292 14.38 44.35 15.13
C ASP A 292 15.36 43.25 15.53
N ILE A 293 14.93 42.00 15.44
CA ILE A 293 15.79 40.82 15.63
C ILE A 293 16.10 40.26 14.25
N SER A 294 17.39 40.22 13.90
CA SER A 294 17.84 39.71 12.60
C SER A 294 18.87 38.60 12.74
N TRP A 295 18.77 37.58 11.88
CA TRP A 295 19.74 36.48 11.79
C TRP A 295 20.00 36.10 10.34
N LYS A 296 21.18 35.51 10.09
CA LYS A 296 21.51 34.99 8.76
C LYS A 296 20.82 33.65 8.56
N LEU A 297 20.43 33.40 7.33
CA LEU A 297 19.99 32.09 6.88
C LEU A 297 21.13 31.43 6.14
N GLN A 298 21.41 30.18 6.49
CA GLN A 298 22.37 29.34 5.80
C GLN A 298 21.79 27.98 5.44
N THR A 299 22.29 27.40 4.36
CA THR A 299 21.91 26.09 3.87
C THR A 299 23.17 25.20 3.83
N PRO A 300 23.16 24.02 4.46
CA PRO A 300 24.26 23.09 4.33
C PRO A 300 24.24 22.42 2.96
N ILE A 301 25.42 22.18 2.38
CA ILE A 301 25.59 21.25 1.27
C ILE A 301 25.93 19.88 1.85
N PHE A 302 24.96 18.97 1.84
CA PHE A 302 25.16 17.59 2.27
C PHE A 302 26.00 16.80 1.27
N ARG A 303 26.82 15.91 1.82
CA ARG A 303 27.55 14.88 1.08
C ARG A 303 26.83 13.55 1.26
N LEU A 304 26.19 13.09 0.19
CA LEU A 304 25.36 11.89 0.19
C LEU A 304 26.03 10.80 -0.64
N HIS A 305 26.26 9.62 -0.07
CA HIS A 305 26.74 8.45 -0.81
C HIS A 305 25.56 7.61 -1.27
N LYS A 306 25.50 7.29 -2.56
CA LYS A 306 24.48 6.39 -3.12
C LYS A 306 24.69 4.98 -2.57
N LEU A 307 23.61 4.39 -2.05
CA LEU A 307 23.60 2.99 -1.61
C LEU A 307 22.89 2.09 -2.62
N ASP A 308 21.81 2.59 -3.20
CA ASP A 308 20.98 1.89 -4.19
C ASP A 308 20.25 2.91 -5.07
N GLY A 309 19.92 2.49 -6.30
CA GLY A 309 19.10 3.23 -7.24
C GLY A 309 19.88 3.95 -8.35
N LEU A 310 19.30 5.05 -8.83
CA LEU A 310 19.76 5.77 -10.00
C LEU A 310 20.73 6.91 -9.64
N ASP A 311 21.65 7.19 -10.56
CA ASP A 311 22.40 8.44 -10.55
C ASP A 311 21.49 9.63 -10.82
N PHE A 312 21.83 10.77 -10.24
CA PHE A 312 21.13 12.03 -10.40
C PHE A 312 21.00 12.44 -11.86
N SER A 313 22.07 12.29 -12.66
CA SER A 313 22.04 12.59 -14.10
C SER A 313 21.11 11.64 -14.87
N ALA A 314 21.16 10.34 -14.57
CA ALA A 314 20.29 9.34 -15.17
C ALA A 314 18.81 9.56 -14.78
N GLY A 315 18.55 9.89 -13.51
CA GLY A 315 17.23 10.25 -13.01
C GLY A 315 16.69 11.53 -13.67
N LEU A 316 17.54 12.53 -13.89
CA LEU A 316 17.15 13.77 -14.57
C LEU A 316 16.78 13.51 -16.04
N ALA A 317 17.58 12.70 -16.74
CA ALA A 317 17.33 12.32 -18.13
C ALA A 317 16.03 11.51 -18.30
N SER A 318 15.76 10.60 -17.36
CA SER A 318 14.59 9.72 -17.40
C SER A 318 13.30 10.33 -16.83
N PHE A 319 13.36 11.49 -16.17
CA PHE A 319 12.23 12.09 -15.44
C PHE A 319 10.92 12.14 -16.24
N HIS A 320 10.99 12.53 -17.51
CA HIS A 320 9.80 12.66 -18.35
C HIS A 320 9.24 11.31 -18.80
N GLN A 321 10.09 10.31 -19.00
CA GLN A 321 9.71 8.98 -19.51
C GLN A 321 9.41 7.98 -18.37
N ALA A 322 9.83 8.31 -17.15
CA ALA A 322 9.65 7.50 -15.97
C ALA A 322 8.17 7.16 -15.69
N PRO A 323 7.87 5.93 -15.22
CA PRO A 323 6.50 5.52 -14.91
C PRO A 323 5.94 6.34 -13.75
N ARG A 324 4.75 6.92 -13.96
CA ARG A 324 3.99 7.62 -12.91
C ARG A 324 3.10 6.64 -12.17
N ILE A 325 3.44 6.37 -10.92
CA ILE A 325 2.73 5.42 -10.07
C ILE A 325 1.82 6.14 -9.08
N ASP A 326 0.67 5.54 -8.81
CA ASP A 326 -0.24 6.02 -7.76
C ASP A 326 -0.03 5.18 -6.49
N ILE A 327 0.63 5.79 -5.51
CA ILE A 327 0.94 5.14 -4.23
C ILE A 327 -0.26 5.05 -3.29
N SER A 328 -1.42 5.65 -3.64
CA SER A 328 -2.63 5.64 -2.81
C SER A 328 -3.19 4.25 -2.50
N LEU A 329 -2.68 3.18 -3.12
CA LEU A 329 -3.08 1.78 -2.91
C LEU A 329 -2.39 1.10 -1.72
N HIS A 330 -1.80 1.87 -0.80
CA HIS A 330 -1.18 1.32 0.40
C HIS A 330 -2.17 1.11 1.54
N PRO A 331 -2.14 -0.06 2.22
CA PRO A 331 -2.95 -0.29 3.41
C PRO A 331 -2.48 0.67 4.49
N SER A 332 -3.26 1.72 4.74
CA SER A 332 -3.14 2.50 5.97
C SER A 332 -3.87 1.74 7.09
N ILE A 333 -3.42 1.90 8.33
CA ILE A 333 -4.00 1.25 9.53
C ILE A 333 -5.52 1.51 9.64
N ASP A 334 -6.01 2.60 9.02
CA ASP A 334 -7.38 3.07 9.13
C ASP A 334 -8.25 2.77 7.89
N GLN A 335 -7.77 2.02 6.90
CA GLN A 335 -8.60 1.63 5.75
C GLN A 335 -8.99 0.15 5.80
N PRO A 336 -10.30 -0.17 5.90
CA PRO A 336 -10.75 -1.54 5.75
C PRO A 336 -10.38 -2.04 4.34
N ALA A 337 -10.00 -3.31 4.21
CA ALA A 337 -9.58 -3.93 2.95
C ALA A 337 -10.53 -3.64 1.76
N ALA A 338 -11.82 -3.43 2.03
CA ALA A 338 -12.83 -3.01 1.05
C ALA A 338 -12.55 -1.64 0.38
N ALA A 339 -11.96 -0.68 1.08
CA ALA A 339 -11.58 0.62 0.52
C ALA A 339 -10.37 0.50 -0.42
N MET A 340 -9.43 -0.38 -0.08
CA MET A 340 -8.26 -0.69 -0.89
C MET A 340 -8.66 -1.40 -2.19
N VAL A 341 -9.59 -2.37 -2.10
CA VAL A 341 -10.20 -3.01 -3.27
C VAL A 341 -10.91 -1.99 -4.16
N ARG A 342 -11.64 -1.02 -3.58
CA ARG A 342 -12.30 0.05 -4.36
C ARG A 342 -11.32 1.00 -5.05
N GLN A 343 -10.20 1.35 -4.40
CA GLN A 343 -9.17 2.17 -5.04
C GLN A 343 -8.45 1.39 -6.14
N LEU A 344 -8.18 0.10 -5.94
CA LEU A 344 -7.54 -0.76 -6.96
C LEU A 344 -8.45 -0.87 -8.19
N LEU A 345 -9.76 -1.09 -7.97
CA LEU A 345 -10.79 -1.05 -9.00
C LEU A 345 -10.81 0.29 -9.76
N HIS A 346 -10.74 1.42 -9.04
CA HIS A 346 -10.75 2.75 -9.64
C HIS A 346 -9.50 3.07 -10.49
N VAL A 347 -8.34 2.52 -10.12
CA VAL A 347 -7.10 2.66 -10.89
C VAL A 347 -7.13 1.80 -12.16
N LEU A 348 -7.63 0.56 -12.05
CA LEU A 348 -7.80 -0.34 -13.19
C LEU A 348 -8.84 0.19 -14.20
N GLU A 349 -9.93 0.81 -13.72
CA GLU A 349 -10.96 1.43 -14.58
C GLU A 349 -10.44 2.62 -15.39
N ARG A 350 -9.40 3.33 -14.91
CA ARG A 350 -8.89 4.55 -15.54
C ARG A 350 -7.67 4.36 -16.43
N LYS A 351 -6.97 3.23 -16.32
CA LYS A 351 -5.70 2.97 -17.04
C LYS A 351 -5.69 1.55 -17.63
N PRO A 352 -6.22 1.34 -18.84
CA PRO A 352 -6.31 0.00 -19.46
C PRO A 352 -4.94 -0.67 -19.67
N ALA A 353 -3.89 0.10 -19.93
CA ALA A 353 -2.52 -0.41 -20.03
C ALA A 353 -1.98 -1.03 -18.73
N THR A 354 -2.50 -0.61 -17.56
CA THR A 354 -2.16 -1.23 -16.27
C THR A 354 -2.81 -2.61 -16.13
N ALA A 355 -3.99 -2.82 -16.71
CA ALA A 355 -4.67 -4.11 -16.70
C ALA A 355 -4.00 -5.14 -17.63
N GLU A 356 -3.52 -4.70 -18.81
CA GLU A 356 -2.77 -5.55 -19.74
C GLU A 356 -1.41 -5.99 -19.17
N ALA A 357 -0.68 -5.09 -18.51
CA ALA A 357 0.59 -5.43 -17.86
C ALA A 357 0.43 -6.35 -16.63
N LEU A 358 -0.73 -6.31 -15.98
CA LEU A 358 -1.07 -7.20 -14.87
C LEU A 358 -1.46 -8.59 -15.35
N GLY A 359 -2.14 -8.74 -16.49
CA GLY A 359 -2.52 -10.04 -17.05
C GLY A 359 -1.36 -10.97 -17.42
N ALA A 360 -0.11 -10.50 -17.38
CA ALA A 360 1.09 -11.28 -17.68
C ALA A 360 1.72 -11.98 -16.44
N LEU A 361 1.12 -11.85 -15.26
CA LEU A 361 1.59 -12.47 -14.01
C LEU A 361 0.55 -13.47 -13.48
N ASP A 362 0.97 -14.70 -13.17
CA ASP A 362 0.08 -15.77 -12.66
C ASP A 362 -0.66 -15.34 -11.37
N GLU A 363 -0.02 -14.56 -10.49
CA GLU A 363 -0.65 -14.05 -9.27
C GLU A 363 -1.66 -12.94 -9.52
N ALA A 364 -1.56 -12.23 -10.65
CA ALA A 364 -2.49 -11.18 -11.02
C ALA A 364 -3.77 -11.73 -11.66
N GLU A 365 -3.71 -12.89 -12.32
CA GLU A 365 -4.92 -13.63 -12.71
C GLU A 365 -5.71 -14.09 -11.48
N LEU A 366 -5.01 -14.61 -10.45
CA LEU A 366 -5.64 -14.97 -9.17
C LEU A 366 -6.27 -13.76 -8.47
N LEU A 367 -5.60 -12.61 -8.48
CA LEU A 367 -6.14 -11.37 -7.95
C LEU A 367 -7.35 -10.87 -8.76
N ALA A 368 -7.28 -10.90 -10.08
CA ALA A 368 -8.39 -10.50 -10.96
C ALA A 368 -9.61 -11.41 -10.78
N ALA A 369 -9.38 -12.72 -10.61
CA ALA A 369 -10.41 -13.69 -10.29
C ALA A 369 -11.04 -13.42 -8.91
N ALA A 370 -10.23 -13.14 -7.89
CA ALA A 370 -10.70 -12.80 -6.55
C ALA A 370 -11.51 -11.50 -6.52
N VAL A 371 -11.05 -10.46 -7.23
CA VAL A 371 -11.75 -9.18 -7.38
C VAL A 371 -13.07 -9.35 -8.13
N THR A 372 -13.07 -10.08 -9.24
CA THR A 372 -14.27 -10.39 -10.02
C THR A 372 -15.27 -11.15 -9.17
N ARG A 373 -14.82 -12.13 -8.37
CA ARG A 373 -15.65 -12.89 -7.44
C ARG A 373 -16.27 -12.00 -6.37
N ALA A 374 -15.47 -11.16 -5.71
CA ALA A 374 -15.95 -10.25 -4.68
C ALA A 374 -17.01 -9.29 -5.22
N ARG A 375 -16.79 -8.75 -6.43
CA ARG A 375 -17.77 -7.92 -7.13
C ARG A 375 -19.07 -8.68 -7.40
N ARG A 376 -18.99 -9.87 -8.00
CA ARG A 376 -20.16 -10.71 -8.31
C ARG A 376 -20.96 -11.06 -7.05
N GLN A 377 -20.29 -11.34 -5.93
CA GLN A 377 -20.95 -11.61 -4.66
C GLN A 377 -21.65 -10.36 -4.10
N ALA A 378 -21.03 -9.18 -4.18
CA ALA A 378 -21.65 -7.93 -3.76
C ALA A 378 -22.87 -7.58 -4.62
N ASP A 379 -22.78 -7.79 -5.94
CA ASP A 379 -23.87 -7.59 -6.89
C ASP A 379 -25.05 -8.53 -6.56
N LEU A 380 -24.81 -9.81 -6.27
CA LEU A 380 -25.86 -10.75 -5.83
C LEU A 380 -26.52 -10.33 -4.51
N ASN A 381 -25.74 -9.83 -3.55
CA ASN A 381 -26.29 -9.35 -2.28
C ASN A 381 -27.23 -8.15 -2.50
N ASN A 382 -26.81 -7.20 -3.34
CA ASN A 382 -27.62 -6.04 -3.70
C ASN A 382 -28.91 -6.46 -4.43
N LEU A 383 -28.81 -7.39 -5.40
CA LEU A 383 -29.97 -7.92 -6.09
C LEU A 383 -30.93 -8.63 -5.13
N ARG A 384 -30.43 -9.46 -4.21
CA ARG A 384 -31.24 -10.16 -3.20
C ARG A 384 -32.03 -9.16 -2.35
N SER A 385 -31.39 -8.10 -1.87
CA SER A 385 -32.08 -7.05 -1.13
C SER A 385 -33.17 -6.36 -1.95
N ALA A 386 -32.90 -6.05 -3.23
CA ALA A 386 -33.87 -5.40 -4.10
C ALA A 386 -35.09 -6.28 -4.42
N VAL A 387 -34.89 -7.56 -4.74
CA VAL A 387 -36.01 -8.46 -5.10
C VAL A 387 -36.87 -8.85 -3.90
N GLU A 388 -36.32 -8.76 -2.69
CA GLU A 388 -37.05 -9.02 -1.45
C GLU A 388 -37.87 -7.84 -0.94
N ASP A 389 -37.63 -6.62 -1.46
CA ASP A 389 -38.43 -5.44 -1.17
C ASP A 389 -39.69 -5.42 -2.06
N PRO A 390 -40.91 -5.46 -1.47
CA PRO A 390 -42.15 -5.47 -2.23
C PRO A 390 -42.41 -4.21 -3.06
N ASN A 391 -41.69 -3.11 -2.81
CA ASN A 391 -41.85 -1.83 -3.50
C ASN A 391 -40.91 -1.65 -4.71
N THR A 392 -39.94 -2.55 -4.88
CA THR A 392 -38.99 -2.47 -5.99
C THR A 392 -39.70 -2.56 -7.34
N LYS A 393 -39.44 -1.57 -8.20
CA LYS A 393 -40.05 -1.50 -9.53
C LYS A 393 -39.17 -2.21 -10.56
N GLU A 394 -39.78 -2.55 -11.68
CA GLU A 394 -39.14 -3.22 -12.82
C GLU A 394 -37.90 -2.46 -13.31
N HIS A 395 -38.03 -1.13 -13.47
CA HIS A 395 -36.93 -0.25 -13.87
C HIS A 395 -35.73 -0.28 -12.91
N ASP A 396 -35.96 -0.48 -11.61
CA ASP A 396 -34.88 -0.56 -10.63
C ASP A 396 -34.11 -1.89 -10.79
N LEU A 397 -34.84 -2.98 -11.06
CA LEU A 397 -34.26 -4.29 -11.37
C LEU A 397 -33.48 -4.24 -12.69
N GLN A 398 -34.03 -3.62 -13.74
CA GLN A 398 -33.32 -3.42 -15.01
C GLN A 398 -31.96 -2.73 -14.83
N LYS A 399 -31.88 -1.69 -13.99
CA LYS A 399 -30.62 -1.00 -13.68
C LYS A 399 -29.59 -1.90 -13.00
N ILE A 400 -30.04 -2.76 -12.09
CA ILE A 400 -29.18 -3.73 -11.40
C ILE A 400 -28.65 -4.75 -12.42
N PHE A 401 -29.53 -5.29 -13.26
CA PHE A 401 -29.21 -6.34 -14.23
C PHE A 401 -28.30 -5.92 -15.38
N GLN A 402 -28.31 -4.64 -15.78
CA GLN A 402 -27.38 -4.10 -16.81
C GLN A 402 -25.90 -4.39 -16.50
N ARG A 403 -25.54 -4.52 -15.22
CA ARG A 403 -24.16 -4.77 -14.77
C ARG A 403 -23.90 -6.23 -14.38
N MET A 404 -24.91 -7.09 -14.48
CA MET A 404 -24.92 -8.46 -13.96
C MET A 404 -25.28 -9.52 -15.02
N THR A 405 -24.93 -9.29 -16.29
CA THR A 405 -25.27 -10.22 -17.40
C THR A 405 -24.76 -11.65 -17.19
N TRP A 406 -23.71 -11.83 -16.39
CA TRP A 406 -23.14 -13.12 -15.99
C TRP A 406 -24.10 -14.01 -15.18
N ILE A 407 -25.17 -13.45 -14.60
CA ILE A 407 -26.12 -14.18 -13.74
C ILE A 407 -26.90 -15.27 -14.50
N PHE A 408 -27.03 -15.14 -15.82
CA PHE A 408 -27.74 -16.11 -16.68
C PHE A 408 -26.90 -17.34 -17.06
N GLY A 409 -25.70 -17.50 -16.49
CA GLY A 409 -24.91 -18.74 -16.56
C GLY A 409 -24.17 -18.98 -17.88
N ALA A 410 -24.36 -18.14 -18.90
CA ALA A 410 -23.61 -18.19 -20.15
C ALA A 410 -22.57 -17.06 -20.23
N ASP A 411 -21.47 -17.31 -20.95
CA ASP A 411 -20.51 -16.27 -21.30
C ASP A 411 -21.10 -15.44 -22.44
N PHE A 412 -21.48 -14.20 -22.16
CA PHE A 412 -21.94 -13.26 -23.18
C PHE A 412 -20.83 -12.27 -23.52
N TYR A 413 -20.79 -11.80 -24.77
CA TYR A 413 -19.83 -10.76 -25.14
C TYR A 413 -20.03 -9.50 -24.28
N SER A 414 -18.94 -9.01 -23.67
CA SER A 414 -18.98 -7.81 -22.83
C SER A 414 -19.28 -6.56 -23.68
N GLY A 415 -20.22 -5.73 -23.23
CA GLY A 415 -20.53 -4.44 -23.90
C GLY A 415 -21.58 -4.51 -25.01
N THR A 416 -22.21 -5.66 -25.25
CA THR A 416 -23.24 -5.81 -26.31
C THR A 416 -24.68 -5.67 -25.83
N ALA A 417 -24.93 -5.10 -24.65
CA ALA A 417 -26.28 -4.82 -24.15
C ALA A 417 -26.94 -3.71 -24.99
N ARG A 418 -27.39 -4.05 -26.19
CA ARG A 418 -28.03 -3.14 -27.13
C ARG A 418 -29.53 -3.16 -26.91
N ARG A 419 -30.08 -2.05 -26.47
CA ARG A 419 -31.50 -1.91 -26.17
C ARG A 419 -32.40 -1.85 -27.41
N ASN A 420 -31.87 -1.44 -28.56
CA ASN A 420 -32.65 -1.23 -29.78
C ASN A 420 -32.14 -2.17 -30.88
N LEU A 421 -32.79 -3.33 -31.03
CA LEU A 421 -32.52 -4.25 -32.13
C LEU A 421 -33.58 -4.17 -33.24
N THR A 422 -34.79 -3.74 -32.90
CA THR A 422 -35.87 -3.43 -33.85
C THR A 422 -36.30 -1.98 -33.69
N ALA A 423 -37.03 -1.44 -34.67
CA ALA A 423 -37.46 -0.04 -34.70
C ALA A 423 -38.55 0.31 -33.67
N GLN A 424 -39.17 -0.70 -33.03
CA GLN A 424 -40.36 -0.50 -32.20
C GLN A 424 -40.27 -1.04 -30.76
N ASP A 425 -39.37 -1.99 -30.44
CA ASP A 425 -39.37 -2.62 -29.12
C ASP A 425 -38.01 -2.65 -28.43
N GLN A 426 -38.01 -2.16 -27.18
CA GLN A 426 -36.83 -2.11 -26.32
C GLN A 426 -36.78 -3.35 -25.43
N LEU A 427 -35.99 -4.35 -25.81
CA LEU A 427 -35.68 -5.46 -24.91
C LEU A 427 -34.99 -4.94 -23.64
N ASP A 428 -35.40 -5.42 -22.47
CA ASP A 428 -34.79 -5.01 -21.19
C ASP A 428 -33.29 -5.30 -21.18
N LEU A 429 -32.90 -6.48 -21.66
CA LEU A 429 -31.52 -6.81 -22.03
C LEU A 429 -31.47 -7.62 -23.33
N ALA A 430 -30.54 -7.27 -24.21
CA ALA A 430 -30.13 -8.08 -25.34
C ALA A 430 -28.70 -8.57 -25.12
N LEU A 431 -28.51 -9.88 -25.07
CA LEU A 431 -27.22 -10.52 -24.80
C LEU A 431 -26.79 -11.33 -26.04
N ILE A 432 -25.51 -11.26 -26.43
CA ILE A 432 -24.98 -12.02 -27.56
C ILE A 432 -24.12 -13.15 -27.02
N ARG A 433 -24.47 -14.39 -27.40
CA ARG A 433 -23.70 -15.59 -27.05
C ARG A 433 -22.43 -15.70 -27.91
N PRO A 434 -21.45 -16.54 -27.52
CA PRO A 434 -20.19 -16.67 -28.25
C PRO A 434 -20.38 -17.18 -29.70
N ASP A 435 -21.45 -17.95 -29.94
CA ASP A 435 -21.86 -18.44 -31.25
C ASP A 435 -22.59 -17.40 -32.12
N GLY A 436 -22.70 -16.15 -31.65
CA GLY A 436 -23.34 -15.05 -32.36
C GLY A 436 -24.87 -15.03 -32.26
N THR A 437 -25.47 -15.95 -31.50
CA THR A 437 -26.93 -15.98 -31.31
C THR A 437 -27.39 -14.97 -30.26
N LEU A 438 -28.58 -14.39 -30.49
CA LEU A 438 -29.21 -13.44 -29.58
C LEU A 438 -29.92 -14.16 -28.42
N HIS A 439 -29.72 -13.68 -27.20
CA HIS A 439 -30.49 -14.04 -26.02
C HIS A 439 -31.13 -12.79 -25.41
N GLY A 440 -32.45 -12.65 -25.52
CA GLY A 440 -33.20 -11.58 -24.88
C GLY A 440 -33.49 -11.91 -23.42
N VAL A 441 -33.61 -10.87 -22.59
CA VAL A 441 -34.14 -11.01 -21.24
C VAL A 441 -35.27 -10.01 -21.07
N GLU A 442 -36.39 -10.49 -20.54
CA GLU A 442 -37.52 -9.68 -20.11
C GLU A 442 -37.59 -9.72 -18.58
N LEU A 443 -37.54 -8.56 -17.92
CA LEU A 443 -37.57 -8.46 -16.48
C LEU A 443 -38.93 -7.96 -16.05
N LYS A 444 -39.58 -8.67 -15.12
CA LYS A 444 -40.81 -8.21 -14.46
C LYS A 444 -40.57 -8.02 -12.98
N ARG A 445 -41.55 -7.47 -12.27
CA ARG A 445 -41.45 -7.26 -10.81
C ARG A 445 -41.24 -8.57 -10.05
N ALA A 446 -40.54 -8.49 -8.92
CA ALA A 446 -40.39 -9.61 -7.99
C ALA A 446 -41.68 -9.88 -7.20
N ASN A 447 -42.41 -8.84 -6.79
CA ASN A 447 -43.68 -8.95 -6.10
C ASN A 447 -44.84 -9.13 -7.10
N VAL A 448 -45.12 -10.38 -7.46
CA VAL A 448 -46.23 -10.77 -8.34
C VAL A 448 -47.20 -11.65 -7.57
N ARG A 449 -48.49 -11.31 -7.60
CA ARG A 449 -49.54 -12.01 -6.85
C ARG A 449 -50.74 -12.32 -7.74
N PRO A 450 -51.22 -13.57 -7.79
CA PRO A 450 -50.54 -14.77 -7.29
C PRO A 450 -49.35 -15.16 -8.19
N LEU A 451 -48.22 -15.58 -7.60
CA LEU A 451 -47.08 -16.14 -8.35
C LEU A 451 -47.44 -17.50 -8.98
N VAL A 452 -48.14 -18.32 -8.21
CA VAL A 452 -48.69 -19.62 -8.62
C VAL A 452 -50.14 -19.74 -8.14
N THR A 453 -50.95 -20.52 -8.84
CA THR A 453 -52.33 -20.86 -8.46
C THR A 453 -52.50 -22.38 -8.44
N ALA A 454 -53.49 -22.88 -7.71
CA ALA A 454 -53.75 -24.32 -7.59
C ALA A 454 -55.14 -24.73 -8.10
N PRO A 455 -55.46 -24.61 -9.41
CA PRO A 455 -56.71 -25.13 -9.92
C PRO A 455 -56.77 -26.64 -9.69
N ARG A 456 -57.81 -27.11 -8.98
CA ARG A 456 -58.04 -28.54 -8.70
C ARG A 456 -56.84 -29.23 -8.02
N GLY A 457 -56.08 -28.51 -7.21
CA GLY A 457 -54.99 -29.06 -6.40
C GLY A 457 -53.62 -29.17 -7.09
N HIS A 458 -53.49 -28.81 -8.37
CA HIS A 458 -52.22 -28.81 -9.08
C HIS A 458 -51.69 -27.38 -9.25
N LEU A 459 -50.44 -27.14 -8.85
CA LEU A 459 -49.82 -25.83 -8.95
C LEU A 459 -49.44 -25.50 -10.40
N ILE A 460 -49.90 -24.35 -10.86
CA ILE A 460 -49.54 -23.75 -12.15
C ILE A 460 -49.08 -22.30 -11.94
N PRO A 461 -48.25 -21.74 -12.84
CA PRO A 461 -47.91 -20.32 -12.77
C PRO A 461 -49.15 -19.41 -12.86
N GLY A 462 -49.11 -18.28 -12.16
CA GLY A 462 -50.21 -17.31 -12.16
C GLY A 462 -50.37 -16.58 -13.51
N ALA A 463 -51.53 -15.96 -13.71
CA ALA A 463 -51.87 -15.28 -14.96
C ALA A 463 -50.82 -14.24 -15.41
N LYS A 464 -50.26 -13.46 -14.47
CA LYS A 464 -49.21 -12.47 -14.76
C LYS A 464 -47.89 -13.10 -15.23
N VAL A 465 -47.61 -14.33 -14.82
CA VAL A 465 -46.45 -15.10 -15.31
C VAL A 465 -46.67 -15.52 -16.76
N HIS A 466 -47.87 -16.02 -17.07
CA HIS A 466 -48.22 -16.39 -18.45
C HIS A 466 -48.28 -15.18 -19.39
N GLU A 467 -48.79 -14.04 -18.91
CA GLU A 467 -48.79 -12.78 -19.66
C GLU A 467 -47.37 -12.33 -20.04
N ALA A 468 -46.43 -12.39 -19.08
CA ALA A 468 -45.02 -12.05 -19.35
C ALA A 468 -44.35 -13.03 -20.33
N TYR A 469 -44.70 -14.31 -20.26
CA TYR A 469 -44.29 -15.31 -21.25
C TYR A 469 -44.81 -14.97 -22.65
N CYS A 470 -46.10 -14.66 -22.79
CA CYS A 470 -46.70 -14.26 -24.07
C CYS A 470 -46.07 -12.99 -24.61
N GLN A 471 -45.73 -12.02 -23.76
CA GLN A 471 -45.00 -10.82 -24.17
C GLN A 471 -43.62 -11.18 -24.78
N ALA A 472 -42.88 -12.10 -24.16
CA ALA A 472 -41.60 -12.57 -24.71
C ALA A 472 -41.75 -13.29 -26.06
N LEU A 473 -42.85 -14.04 -26.28
CA LEU A 473 -43.14 -14.63 -27.58
C LEU A 473 -43.35 -13.58 -28.68
N VAL A 474 -43.99 -12.45 -28.36
CA VAL A 474 -44.14 -11.35 -29.31
C VAL A 474 -42.77 -10.85 -29.75
N TYR A 475 -41.85 -10.59 -28.82
CA TYR A 475 -40.49 -10.17 -29.18
C TYR A 475 -39.74 -11.21 -30.02
N VAL A 476 -39.87 -12.50 -29.71
CA VAL A 476 -39.27 -13.56 -30.52
C VAL A 476 -39.79 -13.51 -31.96
N ARG A 477 -41.11 -13.32 -32.15
CA ARG A 477 -41.72 -13.15 -33.47
C ARG A 477 -41.16 -11.92 -34.18
N GLU A 478 -41.10 -10.76 -33.51
CA GLU A 478 -40.58 -9.53 -34.10
C GLU A 478 -39.11 -9.67 -34.56
N LEU A 479 -38.29 -10.40 -33.79
CA LEU A 479 -36.90 -10.69 -34.15
C LEU A 479 -36.81 -11.60 -35.40
N ASP A 480 -37.75 -12.53 -35.58
CA ASP A 480 -37.81 -13.38 -36.76
C ASP A 480 -38.27 -12.60 -37.99
N GLU A 481 -39.29 -11.75 -37.85
CA GLU A 481 -39.86 -10.93 -38.93
C GLU A 481 -38.85 -9.89 -39.45
N HIS A 482 -38.08 -9.27 -38.55
CA HIS A 482 -37.08 -8.26 -38.90
C HIS A 482 -35.67 -8.82 -39.11
N ARG A 483 -35.52 -10.15 -39.17
CA ARG A 483 -34.21 -10.82 -39.24
C ARG A 483 -33.28 -10.28 -40.32
N ALA A 484 -33.80 -10.02 -41.53
CA ALA A 484 -32.97 -9.57 -42.65
C ALA A 484 -32.32 -8.21 -42.36
N GLN A 485 -33.11 -7.29 -41.79
CA GLN A 485 -32.65 -5.96 -41.38
C GLN A 485 -31.66 -6.07 -40.21
N ILE A 486 -31.98 -6.84 -39.16
CA ILE A 486 -31.10 -7.00 -38.00
C ILE A 486 -29.73 -7.58 -38.40
N ARG A 487 -29.73 -8.53 -39.33
CA ARG A 487 -28.49 -9.12 -39.84
C ARG A 487 -27.68 -8.11 -40.68
N ALA A 488 -28.34 -7.30 -41.50
CA ALA A 488 -27.66 -6.29 -42.33
C ALA A 488 -27.06 -5.16 -41.48
N ASP A 489 -27.83 -4.66 -40.52
CA ASP A 489 -27.45 -3.51 -39.70
C ASP A 489 -26.43 -3.88 -38.61
N TRP A 490 -26.54 -5.08 -38.06
CA TRP A 490 -25.84 -5.45 -36.82
C TRP A 490 -25.05 -6.75 -36.87
N ASN A 491 -25.14 -7.51 -37.96
CA ASN A 491 -24.50 -8.83 -38.12
C ASN A 491 -24.86 -9.82 -36.99
N ILE A 492 -26.10 -9.78 -36.50
CA ILE A 492 -26.63 -10.68 -35.47
C ILE A 492 -27.55 -11.72 -36.12
N ASP A 493 -27.41 -13.00 -35.76
CA ASP A 493 -28.35 -14.04 -36.22
C ASP A 493 -29.48 -14.26 -35.21
N CYS A 494 -30.70 -13.88 -35.61
CA CYS A 494 -31.91 -14.03 -34.82
C CYS A 494 -32.62 -15.39 -35.00
N ARG A 495 -32.21 -16.25 -35.95
CA ARG A 495 -32.92 -17.54 -36.20
C ARG A 495 -32.98 -18.46 -34.98
N ARG A 496 -31.97 -18.37 -34.12
CA ARG A 496 -31.87 -19.13 -32.86
C ARG A 496 -32.04 -18.22 -31.65
N ALA A 497 -32.67 -17.06 -31.83
CA ALA A 497 -32.93 -16.14 -30.73
C ALA A 497 -33.78 -16.84 -29.68
N SER A 498 -33.40 -16.67 -28.43
CA SER A 498 -34.10 -17.22 -27.27
C SER A 498 -34.29 -16.14 -26.23
N MET A 499 -35.24 -16.31 -25.32
CA MET A 499 -35.50 -15.34 -24.27
C MET A 499 -35.61 -15.96 -22.89
N THR A 500 -35.18 -15.22 -21.88
CA THR A 500 -35.45 -15.53 -20.48
C THR A 500 -36.38 -14.48 -19.89
N VAL A 501 -37.51 -14.91 -19.35
CA VAL A 501 -38.39 -14.06 -18.54
C VAL A 501 -38.04 -14.26 -17.07
N VAL A 502 -37.68 -13.18 -16.38
CA VAL A 502 -37.44 -13.21 -14.92
C VAL A 502 -38.60 -12.51 -14.23
N ILE A 503 -39.40 -13.27 -13.47
CA ILE A 503 -40.63 -12.77 -12.85
C ILE A 503 -40.89 -13.47 -11.52
N GLY A 504 -41.27 -12.68 -10.52
CA GLY A 504 -41.71 -13.24 -9.25
C GLY A 504 -40.57 -13.67 -8.32
N HIS A 505 -40.89 -13.81 -7.04
CA HIS A 505 -39.97 -14.31 -6.02
C HIS A 505 -40.75 -15.14 -4.99
N ILE A 506 -40.19 -16.28 -4.53
CA ILE A 506 -40.86 -17.24 -3.64
C ILE A 506 -41.42 -16.61 -2.34
N LYS A 507 -40.74 -15.57 -1.82
CA LYS A 507 -41.20 -14.78 -0.65
C LYS A 507 -42.60 -14.17 -0.81
N PHE A 508 -43.07 -14.00 -2.05
CA PHE A 508 -44.41 -13.46 -2.35
C PHE A 508 -45.38 -14.52 -2.86
N ALA A 509 -45.00 -15.81 -2.82
CA ALA A 509 -45.91 -16.91 -3.12
C ALA A 509 -47.02 -17.01 -2.05
N PRO A 510 -48.17 -17.62 -2.38
CA PRO A 510 -49.22 -17.87 -1.40
C PRO A 510 -48.71 -18.62 -0.15
N PRO A 511 -49.22 -18.31 1.06
CA PRO A 511 -48.84 -19.01 2.28
C PRO A 511 -49.07 -20.53 2.18
N GLY A 512 -48.15 -21.32 2.74
CA GLY A 512 -48.26 -22.78 2.78
C GLY A 512 -47.71 -23.50 1.54
N ILE A 513 -47.22 -22.78 0.53
CA ILE A 513 -46.54 -23.37 -0.64
C ILE A 513 -45.03 -23.32 -0.43
N SER A 514 -44.36 -24.45 -0.61
CA SER A 514 -42.90 -24.57 -0.50
C SER A 514 -42.16 -24.11 -1.77
N ALA A 515 -40.88 -23.75 -1.63
CA ALA A 515 -40.02 -23.41 -2.76
C ALA A 515 -39.94 -24.54 -3.80
N ARG A 516 -39.91 -25.79 -3.32
CA ARG A 516 -39.85 -26.99 -4.18
C ARG A 516 -41.10 -27.12 -5.05
N GLU A 517 -42.27 -26.88 -4.49
CA GLU A 517 -43.54 -26.96 -5.22
C GLU A 517 -43.64 -25.88 -6.31
N VAL A 518 -43.19 -24.66 -6.02
CA VAL A 518 -43.09 -23.60 -7.04
C VAL A 518 -42.09 -23.98 -8.12
N ASP A 519 -40.94 -24.54 -7.75
CA ASP A 519 -39.93 -25.01 -8.69
C ASP A 519 -40.43 -26.11 -9.63
N GLU A 520 -41.21 -27.06 -9.10
CA GLU A 520 -41.85 -28.13 -9.87
C GLU A 520 -42.90 -27.56 -10.84
N ALA A 521 -43.70 -26.58 -10.41
CA ALA A 521 -44.66 -25.88 -11.27
C ALA A 521 -43.98 -25.14 -12.42
N PHE A 522 -42.91 -24.38 -12.15
CA PHE A 522 -42.14 -23.68 -13.20
C PHE A 522 -41.35 -24.63 -14.09
N ARG A 523 -40.87 -25.77 -13.58
CA ARG A 523 -40.21 -26.80 -14.39
C ARG A 523 -41.18 -27.46 -15.36
N THR A 524 -42.37 -27.80 -14.88
CA THR A 524 -43.46 -28.34 -15.72
C THR A 524 -43.87 -27.30 -16.76
N TYR A 525 -44.06 -26.05 -16.33
CA TYR A 525 -44.38 -24.95 -17.23
C TYR A 525 -43.34 -24.76 -18.32
N ASN A 526 -42.04 -24.86 -18.04
CA ASN A 526 -41.01 -24.70 -19.06
C ASN A 526 -40.77 -25.94 -19.94
N SER A 527 -41.45 -27.07 -19.69
CA SER A 527 -41.08 -28.36 -20.31
C SER A 527 -41.40 -28.48 -21.80
N ASP A 528 -42.35 -27.69 -22.31
CA ASP A 528 -42.79 -27.64 -23.71
C ASP A 528 -42.34 -26.36 -24.45
N HIS A 529 -41.68 -25.43 -23.76
CA HIS A 529 -41.23 -24.17 -24.32
C HIS A 529 -39.84 -24.27 -24.96
N SER A 530 -39.76 -24.00 -26.27
CA SER A 530 -38.52 -24.19 -27.05
C SER A 530 -37.60 -22.97 -27.13
N ARG A 531 -38.15 -21.75 -27.05
CA ARG A 531 -37.38 -20.48 -27.23
C ARG A 531 -37.49 -19.50 -26.08
N VAL A 532 -38.45 -19.66 -25.19
CA VAL A 532 -38.67 -18.77 -24.04
C VAL A 532 -38.61 -19.61 -22.76
N THR A 533 -37.80 -19.19 -21.81
CA THR A 533 -37.70 -19.82 -20.49
C THR A 533 -38.16 -18.83 -19.43
N VAL A 534 -39.00 -19.25 -18.50
CA VAL A 534 -39.47 -18.42 -17.40
C VAL A 534 -38.81 -18.86 -16.08
N THR A 535 -38.28 -17.92 -15.31
CA THR A 535 -37.64 -18.19 -14.02
C THR A 535 -38.01 -17.12 -12.98
N THR A 536 -37.87 -17.48 -11.70
CA THR A 536 -38.04 -16.56 -10.57
C THR A 536 -36.71 -15.94 -10.16
N TYR A 537 -36.75 -14.79 -9.48
CA TYR A 537 -35.55 -14.11 -9.01
C TYR A 537 -34.75 -14.95 -8.02
N ASP A 538 -35.41 -15.62 -7.07
CA ASP A 538 -34.75 -16.50 -6.10
C ASP A 538 -33.98 -17.63 -6.80
N ARG A 539 -34.61 -18.31 -7.75
CA ARG A 539 -33.96 -19.38 -8.52
C ARG A 539 -32.79 -18.88 -9.36
N LEU A 540 -32.92 -17.72 -9.99
CA LEU A 540 -31.84 -17.11 -10.77
C LEU A 540 -30.63 -16.76 -9.87
N ILE A 541 -30.89 -16.16 -8.70
CA ILE A 541 -29.86 -15.84 -7.72
C ILE A 541 -29.18 -17.11 -7.18
N ASP A 542 -29.96 -18.14 -6.85
CA ASP A 542 -29.42 -19.39 -6.31
C ASP A 542 -28.60 -20.16 -7.35
N ASN A 543 -29.02 -20.15 -8.62
CA ASN A 543 -28.23 -20.68 -9.73
C ASN A 543 -26.90 -19.94 -9.89
N ALA A 544 -26.93 -18.61 -9.86
CA ALA A 544 -25.72 -17.80 -9.95
C ALA A 544 -24.78 -18.02 -8.75
N GLN A 545 -25.34 -18.15 -7.54
CA GLN A 545 -24.58 -18.44 -6.33
C GLN A 545 -23.93 -19.84 -6.39
N ARG A 546 -24.64 -20.85 -6.92
CA ARG A 546 -24.05 -22.17 -7.19
C ARG A 546 -22.94 -22.09 -8.24
N GLY A 547 -23.14 -21.32 -9.31
CA GLY A 547 -22.12 -21.10 -10.34
C GLY A 547 -20.85 -20.45 -9.80
N LEU A 548 -20.97 -19.53 -8.84
CA LEU A 548 -19.81 -18.95 -8.15
C LEU A 548 -19.06 -20.00 -7.30
N LYS A 549 -19.78 -20.87 -6.59
CA LYS A 549 -19.17 -21.93 -5.76
C LYS A 549 -18.51 -23.04 -6.59
N LEU A 550 -19.12 -23.48 -7.68
CA LEU A 550 -18.56 -24.52 -8.55
C LEU A 550 -17.24 -24.08 -9.21
N ARG A 551 -17.13 -22.79 -9.55
CA ARG A 551 -15.87 -22.21 -10.05
C ARG A 551 -14.75 -22.16 -8.98
N ASP A 552 -15.07 -22.32 -7.69
CA ASP A 552 -14.09 -22.39 -6.59
C ASP A 552 -13.50 -23.82 -6.42
N GLU A 553 -14.20 -24.87 -6.85
CA GLU A 553 -13.79 -26.27 -6.68
C GLU A 553 -12.90 -26.77 -7.83
N ILE A 554 -12.98 -26.12 -9.00
CA ILE A 554 -12.06 -26.35 -10.11
C ILE A 554 -10.74 -25.63 -9.78
N LYS A 555 -9.93 -26.23 -8.91
CA LYS A 555 -8.50 -25.89 -8.85
C LYS A 555 -7.90 -26.15 -10.24
N PRO A 556 -7.07 -25.26 -10.80
CA PRO A 556 -6.19 -25.68 -11.88
C PRO A 556 -5.39 -26.90 -11.39
N PRO A 557 -5.27 -27.98 -12.20
CA PRO A 557 -4.39 -29.09 -11.84
C PRO A 557 -3.02 -28.50 -11.52
N GLY A 558 -2.49 -28.86 -10.34
CA GLY A 558 -1.31 -28.21 -9.77
C GLY A 558 -0.15 -28.15 -10.76
N ILE A 559 0.37 -26.94 -10.91
CA ILE A 559 1.74 -26.67 -11.37
C ILE A 559 2.45 -26.00 -10.21
#